data_AF-A0A953M7J8-F1
#
_entry.id   AF-A0A953M7J8-F1
#
_cell.length_a   1.000
_cell.length_b   1.000
_cell.length_c   1.000
_cell.angle_alpha   90.00
_cell.angle_beta   90.00
_cell.angle_gamma   90.00
#
_symmetry.space_group_name_H-M   'P 1'
#
loop_
_entity.id
_entity.type
_entity.pdbx_description
1 polymer ?
#
loop_
_entity_poly.entity_id
_entity_poly.type
_entity_poly.pdbx_seq_one_letter_code
_entity_poly.pdbx_strand_id
1 'polypeptide(L)'
;MLTEPTSTAAVIALFGVLLTVSVLATRMLDRFGLPASLLFLTIGMLGGSEGLGGLEFDKSDVAFRAGTVALVLILLDGGLNTRWAAIR
;
A
#
# COMPACT_ATOMS: atom_id res chain seq x y z
N MET A 1 -7.14 -24.27 -43.28
CA MET A 1 -8.21 -23.25 -43.43
C MET A 1 -9.16 -23.17 -42.23
N LEU A 2 -9.18 -24.13 -41.28
CA LEU A 2 -10.01 -24.06 -40.06
C LEU A 2 -9.22 -23.87 -38.74
N THR A 3 -7.89 -23.74 -38.81
CA THR A 3 -6.99 -23.60 -37.64
C THR A 3 -6.66 -22.15 -37.26
N GLU A 4 -6.88 -21.18 -38.14
CA GLU A 4 -6.76 -19.75 -37.84
C GLU A 4 -7.82 -19.23 -36.83
N PRO A 5 -9.13 -19.59 -36.91
CA PRO A 5 -10.14 -19.02 -36.02
C PRO A 5 -10.02 -19.49 -34.57
N THR A 6 -9.55 -20.73 -34.34
CA THR A 6 -9.40 -21.28 -32.98
C THR A 6 -8.27 -20.60 -32.20
N SER A 7 -7.21 -20.19 -32.89
CA SER A 7 -6.09 -19.44 -32.29
C SER A 7 -6.57 -18.05 -31.83
N THR A 8 -7.29 -17.33 -32.69
CA THR A 8 -7.86 -16.02 -32.34
C THR A 8 -8.86 -16.13 -31.19
N ALA A 9 -9.72 -17.16 -31.20
CA ALA A 9 -10.66 -17.42 -30.11
C ALA A 9 -9.93 -17.68 -28.77
N ALA A 10 -8.85 -18.46 -28.79
CA ALA A 10 -8.05 -18.73 -27.61
C ALA A 10 -7.34 -17.49 -27.06
N VAL A 11 -6.81 -16.62 -27.94
CA VAL A 11 -6.17 -15.36 -27.54
C VAL A 11 -7.17 -14.41 -26.89
N ILE A 12 -8.38 -14.28 -27.46
CA ILE A 12 -9.43 -13.43 -26.90
C ILE A 12 -9.92 -13.98 -25.55
N ALA A 13 -10.09 -15.31 -25.42
CA ALA A 13 -10.45 -15.94 -24.16
C ALA A 13 -9.37 -15.73 -23.09
N LEU A 14 -8.09 -15.88 -23.44
CA LEU A 14 -6.97 -15.62 -22.55
C LEU A 14 -6.95 -14.16 -22.07
N PHE A 15 -7.17 -13.20 -22.98
CA PHE A 15 -7.28 -11.78 -22.63
C PHE A 15 -8.46 -11.52 -21.68
N GLY A 16 -9.63 -12.13 -21.96
CA GLY A 16 -10.80 -12.01 -21.08
C GLY A 16 -10.54 -12.55 -19.67
N VAL A 17 -9.88 -13.70 -19.56
CA VAL A 17 -9.45 -14.26 -18.26
C VAL A 17 -8.44 -13.33 -17.58
N LEU A 18 -7.43 -12.84 -18.31
CA LEU A 18 -6.44 -11.90 -17.77
C LEU A 18 -7.10 -10.64 -17.21
N LEU A 19 -8.02 -10.04 -17.97
CA LEU A 19 -8.76 -8.84 -17.55
C LEU A 19 -9.64 -9.12 -16.33
N THR A 20 -10.31 -10.28 -16.30
CA THR A 20 -11.12 -10.70 -15.17
C THR A 20 -10.27 -10.83 -13.91
N VAL A 21 -9.11 -11.49 -14.02
CA VAL A 21 -8.15 -11.62 -12.91
C VAL A 21 -7.61 -10.27 -12.48
N SER A 22 -7.25 -9.37 -13.41
CA SER A 22 -6.79 -8.02 -13.07
C SER A 22 -7.85 -7.24 -12.30
N VAL A 23 -9.11 -7.24 -12.74
CA VAL A 23 -10.19 -6.53 -12.03
C VAL A 23 -10.44 -7.15 -10.64
N LEU A 24 -10.40 -8.47 -10.54
CA LEU A 24 -10.56 -9.16 -9.26
C LEU A 24 -9.40 -8.86 -8.31
N ALA A 25 -8.17 -8.81 -8.83
CA ALA A 25 -6.97 -8.44 -8.09
C ALA A 25 -7.01 -6.98 -7.62
N THR A 26 -7.41 -6.04 -8.48
CA THR A 26 -7.58 -4.62 -8.10
C THR A 26 -8.65 -4.46 -7.03
N ARG A 27 -9.79 -5.17 -7.15
CA ARG A 27 -10.84 -5.21 -6.12
C ARG A 27 -10.35 -5.82 -4.82
N MET A 28 -9.50 -6.85 -4.88
CA MET A 28 -8.86 -7.41 -3.70
C MET A 28 -7.86 -6.44 -3.09
N LEU A 29 -7.12 -5.66 -3.88
CA LEU A 29 -6.19 -4.65 -3.39
C LEU A 29 -6.93 -3.49 -2.68
N ASP A 30 -8.01 -3.01 -3.30
CA ASP A 30 -8.93 -2.03 -2.69
C ASP A 30 -9.59 -2.59 -1.43
N ARG A 31 -9.99 -3.86 -1.44
CA ARG A 31 -10.65 -4.52 -0.30
C ARG A 31 -9.69 -4.95 0.78
N PHE A 32 -8.44 -5.25 0.43
CA PHE A 32 -7.41 -5.43 1.43
C PHE A 32 -7.35 -4.18 2.26
N GLY A 33 -7.59 -2.98 1.70
CA GLY A 33 -8.15 -1.83 2.42
C GLY A 33 -7.44 -1.47 3.72
N LEU A 34 -6.28 -2.07 3.92
CA LEU A 34 -5.47 -2.05 5.10
C LEU A 34 -4.85 -0.69 4.98
N PRO A 35 -5.30 0.27 5.79
CA PRO A 35 -4.71 1.58 5.72
C PRO A 35 -3.22 1.39 5.88
N ALA A 36 -2.40 2.13 5.13
CA ALA A 36 -0.94 1.95 5.17
C ALA A 36 -0.41 1.99 6.62
N SER A 37 -1.13 2.68 7.50
CA SER A 37 -0.93 2.67 8.96
C SER A 37 -0.99 1.28 9.61
N LEU A 38 -1.86 0.35 9.19
CA LEU A 38 -1.90 -1.02 9.74
C LEU A 38 -0.67 -1.83 9.33
N LEU A 39 -0.16 -1.62 8.13
CA LEU A 39 1.12 -2.20 7.70
C LEU A 39 2.26 -1.67 8.57
N PHE A 40 2.36 -0.35 8.73
CA PHE A 40 3.35 0.30 9.60
C PHE A 40 3.23 -0.18 11.06
N LEU A 41 2.02 -0.32 11.58
CA LEU A 41 1.76 -0.83 12.93
C LEU A 41 2.24 -2.28 13.07
N THR A 42 1.89 -3.14 12.10
CA THR A 42 2.27 -4.56 12.14
C THR A 42 3.79 -4.72 12.10
N ILE A 43 4.47 -3.97 11.23
CA ILE A 43 5.93 -3.96 11.17
C ILE A 43 6.53 -3.46 12.50
N GLY A 44 5.97 -2.40 13.09
CA GLY A 44 6.40 -1.88 14.39
C GLY A 44 6.21 -2.89 15.53
N MET A 45 5.07 -3.58 15.57
CA MET A 45 4.81 -4.63 16.57
C MET A 45 5.74 -5.83 16.40
N LEU A 46 6.03 -6.25 15.16
CA LEU A 46 7.02 -7.30 14.89
C LEU A 46 8.44 -6.87 15.25
N GLY A 47 8.75 -5.58 15.17
CA GLY A 47 10.04 -5.03 15.61
C GLY A 47 10.17 -4.87 17.13
N GLY A 48 9.06 -4.80 17.87
CA GLY A 48 9.04 -4.59 19.32
C GLY A 48 9.58 -5.75 20.14
N SER A 49 9.58 -5.58 21.46
CA SER A 49 10.11 -6.56 22.43
C SER A 49 9.43 -7.92 22.37
N GLU A 50 8.13 -7.95 22.11
CA GLU A 50 7.32 -9.17 21.95
C GLU A 50 7.32 -9.71 20.51
N GLY A 51 7.92 -8.95 19.58
CA GLY A 51 8.04 -9.31 18.17
C GLY A 51 9.33 -10.07 17.87
N LEU A 52 9.52 -10.38 16.58
CA LEU A 52 10.73 -11.01 16.05
C LEU A 52 12.00 -10.14 16.24
N GLY A 53 11.83 -8.83 16.37
CA GLY A 53 12.92 -7.87 16.53
C GLY A 53 13.50 -7.79 17.94
N GLY A 54 12.74 -8.14 18.99
CA GLY A 54 13.21 -8.11 20.38
C GLY A 54 13.67 -6.73 20.86
N LEU A 55 13.25 -5.64 20.20
CA LEU A 55 13.71 -4.30 20.53
C LEU A 55 12.96 -3.77 21.76
N GLU A 56 13.64 -3.76 22.90
CA GLU A 56 13.14 -3.13 24.13
C GLU A 56 13.36 -1.61 24.05
N PHE A 57 12.26 -0.86 23.92
CA PHE A 57 12.30 0.58 23.67
C PHE A 57 11.67 1.35 24.84
N ASP A 58 12.49 1.74 25.81
CA ASP A 58 12.05 2.48 27.02
C ASP A 58 12.38 4.00 26.96
N LYS A 59 12.76 4.51 25.79
CA LYS A 59 13.23 5.90 25.62
C LYS A 59 12.17 6.78 24.96
N SER A 60 11.27 7.31 25.78
CA SER A 60 10.21 8.23 25.33
C SER A 60 10.73 9.51 24.68
N ASP A 61 11.85 10.08 25.15
CA ASP A 61 12.46 11.29 24.55
C ASP A 61 12.92 11.06 23.11
N VAL A 62 13.52 9.89 22.81
CA VAL A 62 13.94 9.53 21.46
C VAL A 62 12.73 9.32 20.55
N ALA A 63 11.70 8.64 21.06
CA ALA A 63 10.45 8.43 20.31
C ALA A 63 9.76 9.76 19.98
N PHE A 64 9.69 10.69 20.94
CA PHE A 64 9.08 12.01 20.75
C PHE A 64 9.81 12.83 19.67
N ARG A 65 11.15 12.88 19.73
CA ARG A 65 11.95 13.60 18.75
C ARG A 65 11.81 12.98 17.36
N ALA A 66 11.90 11.67 17.24
CA ALA A 66 11.74 10.96 15.97
C ALA A 66 10.34 11.19 15.38
N GLY A 67 9.29 11.08 16.21
CA GLY A 67 7.92 11.35 15.82
C GLY A 67 7.70 12.79 15.37
N THR A 68 8.31 13.76 16.06
CA THR A 68 8.24 15.18 15.68
C THR A 68 8.89 15.42 14.31
N VAL A 69 10.07 14.85 14.06
CA VAL A 69 10.74 14.94 12.74
C VAL A 69 9.86 14.33 11.65
N ALA A 70 9.33 13.12 11.89
CA ALA A 70 8.44 12.46 10.94
C ALA A 70 7.17 13.29 10.66
N LEU A 71 6.54 13.85 11.70
CA LEU A 71 5.36 14.69 11.58
C LEU A 71 5.62 15.94 10.74
N VAL A 72 6.74 16.63 10.98
CA VAL A 72 7.14 17.81 10.19
C VAL A 72 7.30 17.44 8.72
N LEU A 73 7.93 16.30 8.39
CA LEU A 73 8.11 15.85 7.01
C LEU A 73 6.77 15.48 6.35
N ILE A 74 5.90 14.75 7.05
CA ILE A 74 4.56 14.37 6.55
C ILE A 74 3.71 15.62 6.27
N LEU A 75 3.69 16.58 7.20
CA LEU A 75 2.97 17.84 7.02
C LEU A 75 3.55 18.69 5.89
N LEU A 76 4.87 18.71 5.74
CA LEU A 76 5.53 19.42 4.64
C LEU A 76 5.14 18.83 3.29
N ASP A 77 5.22 17.51 3.14
CA ASP A 77 4.85 16.81 1.91
C ASP A 77 3.36 17.01 1.57
N GLY A 78 2.48 16.82 2.55
CA GLY A 78 1.05 17.07 2.39
C GLY A 78 0.73 18.52 2.03
N GLY A 79 1.45 19.48 2.62
CA GLY A 79 1.32 20.90 2.33
C GLY A 79 1.77 21.27 0.91
N LEU A 80 2.91 20.73 0.45
CA LEU A 80 3.46 20.98 -0.89
C LEU A 80 2.62 20.34 -2.00
N ASN A 81 2.03 19.18 -1.73
CA ASN A 81 1.25 18.42 -2.72
C ASN A 81 -0.23 18.89 -2.79
N THR A 82 -0.67 19.73 -1.85
CA THR A 82 -2.04 20.26 -1.84
C THR A 82 -2.16 21.48 -2.76
N ARG A 83 -3.12 21.44 -3.70
CA ARG A 83 -3.41 22.56 -4.59
C ARG A 83 -4.02 23.71 -3.81
N TRP A 84 -3.52 24.93 -4.01
CA TRP A 84 -4.09 26.15 -3.42
C TRP A 84 -5.61 26.30 -3.65
N ALA A 85 -6.12 25.82 -4.78
CA ALA A 85 -7.56 25.83 -5.09
C ALA A 85 -8.40 24.90 -4.20
N ALA A 86 -7.80 23.91 -3.54
CA ALA A 86 -8.48 23.04 -2.57
C ALA A 86 -8.56 23.66 -1.16
N ILE A 87 -7.82 24.75 -0.92
CA ILE A 87 -7.70 25.44 0.38
C ILE A 87 -8.36 26.83 0.36
N ARG A 88 -8.91 27.26 -0.79
CA ARG A 88 -9.70 28.50 -0.92
C ARG A 88 -11.16 28.22 -0.64
#